data_AF-A0A0B7AVG5-F1
#
_entry.id   AF-A0A0B7AVG5-F1
#
_cell.length_a   1.000
_cell.length_b   1.000
_cell.length_c   1.000
_cell.angle_alpha   90.00
_cell.angle_beta   90.00
_cell.angle_gamma   90.00
#
_symmetry.space_group_name_H-M   'P 1'
#
loop_
_entity.id
_entity.type
_entity.pdbx_description
1 polymer ?
#
loop_
_entity_poly.entity_id
_entity_poly.type
_entity_poly.pdbx_seq_one_letter_code
_entity_poly.pdbx_strand_id
1 'polypeptide(L)'
;MYCDWASLQEEIQCDRGHQSVLHKFPASVGREVACHVVKHIAQNLSIAAGTDEPSSLQDEKDVNWTMEVLCFGLSLPLTEHETINNCVKVYVEWLTALLNPKPCVPRPIIEDANPFAQVILHHLLNLFTPRPDSVSDLVSKQAVLCHRVLRAIEHVAKESVILTRETWEVLLKFLLAANDSLLSPPTEKDFIGLCNDDISDHLCDRVLSVLFMIWLMACHK
;
A
#
# COMPACT_ATOMS: atom_id res chain seq x y z
N MET A 1 14.07 -16.06 -20.21
CA MET A 1 13.22 -14.84 -20.18
C MET A 1 11.81 -15.17 -19.71
N TYR A 2 10.86 -15.68 -20.50
CA TYR A 2 9.52 -16.05 -19.96
C TYR A 2 9.55 -17.14 -18.87
N CYS A 3 10.52 -18.06 -18.93
CA CYS A 3 10.68 -19.11 -17.90
C CYS A 3 11.14 -18.57 -16.54
N ASP A 4 11.84 -17.44 -16.51
CA ASP A 4 12.32 -16.83 -15.27
C ASP A 4 11.20 -16.05 -14.58
N TRP A 5 10.22 -15.53 -15.34
CA TRP A 5 8.99 -14.93 -14.78
C TRP A 5 8.12 -15.96 -14.06
N ALA A 6 8.02 -17.17 -14.62
CA ALA A 6 7.34 -18.28 -13.94
C ALA A 6 8.00 -18.65 -12.60
N SER A 7 9.32 -18.41 -12.44
CA SER A 7 10.03 -18.71 -11.19
C SER A 7 9.72 -17.75 -10.04
N LEU A 8 9.31 -16.50 -10.33
CA LEU A 8 8.93 -15.51 -9.31
C LEU A 8 7.47 -15.67 -8.86
N GLN A 9 6.66 -16.44 -9.58
CA GLN A 9 5.24 -16.61 -9.28
C GLN A 9 5.02 -17.25 -7.91
N GLU A 10 5.79 -18.27 -7.54
CA GLU A 10 5.72 -18.89 -6.21
C GLU A 10 6.18 -17.93 -5.11
N GLU A 11 7.22 -17.13 -5.36
CA GLU A 11 7.74 -16.14 -4.40
C GLU A 11 6.71 -15.03 -4.14
N ILE A 12 6.08 -14.51 -5.19
CA ILE A 12 5.03 -13.49 -5.10
C ILE A 12 3.76 -14.05 -4.45
N GLN A 13 3.37 -15.30 -4.75
CA GLN A 13 2.18 -15.93 -4.16
C GLN A 13 2.38 -16.39 -2.71
N CYS A 14 3.61 -16.75 -2.31
CA CYS A 14 3.93 -17.16 -0.95
C CYS A 14 4.33 -15.99 -0.04
N ASP A 15 4.51 -14.78 -0.59
CA ASP A 15 4.88 -13.62 0.18
C ASP A 15 3.75 -13.22 1.15
N ARG A 16 4.02 -13.41 2.43
CA ARG A 16 3.11 -13.03 3.53
C ARG A 16 3.45 -11.67 4.11
N GLY A 17 4.30 -10.88 3.46
CA GLY A 17 4.66 -9.52 3.88
C GLY A 17 3.45 -8.61 4.04
N HIS A 18 2.31 -8.91 3.42
CA HIS A 18 1.06 -8.19 3.56
C HIS A 18 0.14 -8.72 4.68
N GLN A 19 0.58 -9.67 5.52
CA GLN A 19 -0.18 -10.23 6.64
C GLN A 19 0.25 -9.64 7.98
N SER A 20 -0.69 -9.07 8.73
CA SER A 20 -0.44 -8.61 10.10
C SER A 20 -0.65 -9.70 11.16
N VAL A 21 0.11 -9.63 12.26
CA VAL A 21 -0.15 -10.35 13.51
C VAL A 21 -1.57 -10.14 14.05
N LEU A 22 -2.22 -9.01 13.74
CA LEU A 22 -3.59 -8.73 14.16
C LEU A 22 -4.62 -9.73 13.60
N HIS A 23 -4.30 -10.43 12.50
CA HIS A 23 -5.13 -11.53 11.99
C HIS A 23 -5.17 -12.76 12.91
N LYS A 24 -4.27 -12.86 13.90
CA LYS A 24 -4.28 -13.94 14.90
C LYS A 24 -5.28 -13.70 16.03
N PHE A 25 -5.89 -12.52 16.09
CA PHE A 25 -6.90 -12.16 17.07
C PHE A 25 -8.31 -12.21 16.43
N PRO A 26 -9.38 -12.24 17.24
CA PRO A 26 -10.73 -12.10 16.71
C PRO A 26 -10.87 -10.82 15.85
N ALA A 27 -11.57 -10.92 14.73
CA ALA A 27 -11.67 -9.84 13.75
C ALA A 27 -12.18 -8.52 14.35
N SER A 28 -13.10 -8.59 15.32
CA SER A 28 -13.58 -7.41 16.06
C SER A 28 -12.48 -6.68 16.82
N VAL A 29 -11.59 -7.43 17.48
CA VAL A 29 -10.47 -6.90 18.27
C VAL A 29 -9.46 -6.23 17.35
N GLY A 30 -9.04 -6.92 16.29
CA GLY A 30 -8.08 -6.36 15.31
C GLY A 30 -8.63 -5.09 14.67
N ARG A 31 -9.92 -5.08 14.32
CA ARG A 31 -10.62 -3.90 13.77
C ARG A 31 -10.58 -2.74 14.74
N GLU A 32 -10.98 -2.95 15.99
CA GLU A 32 -11.00 -1.88 16.99
C GLU A 32 -9.60 -1.29 17.23
N VAL A 33 -8.57 -2.13 17.34
CA VAL A 33 -7.18 -1.68 17.47
C VAL A 33 -6.79 -0.81 16.27
N ALA A 34 -7.01 -1.30 15.05
CA ALA A 34 -6.68 -0.56 13.83
C ALA A 34 -7.44 0.77 13.73
N CYS A 35 -8.75 0.77 13.93
CA CYS A 35 -9.56 1.98 13.82
C CYS A 35 -9.11 3.08 14.79
N HIS A 36 -8.82 2.77 16.05
CA HIS A 36 -8.44 3.77 17.04
C HIS A 36 -7.00 4.28 16.86
N VAL A 37 -6.05 3.36 16.68
CA VAL A 37 -4.62 3.71 16.56
C VAL A 37 -4.36 4.50 15.29
N VAL A 38 -4.87 4.02 14.14
CA VAL A 38 -4.68 4.69 12.85
C VAL A 38 -5.32 6.09 12.86
N LYS A 39 -6.50 6.22 13.49
CA LYS A 39 -7.15 7.54 13.64
C LYS A 39 -6.28 8.50 14.44
N HIS A 40 -5.69 8.06 15.55
CA HIS A 40 -4.80 8.90 16.36
C HIS A 40 -3.56 9.34 15.57
N ILE A 41 -2.90 8.42 14.88
CA ILE A 41 -1.70 8.75 14.08
C ILE A 41 -2.04 9.71 12.94
N ALA A 42 -3.14 9.47 12.23
CA ALA A 42 -3.54 10.31 11.10
C ALA A 42 -3.99 11.73 11.50
N GLN A 43 -4.47 11.92 12.74
CA GLN A 43 -4.72 13.25 13.29
C GLN A 43 -3.43 14.08 13.39
N ASN A 44 -2.33 13.44 13.80
CA ASN A 44 -1.02 14.10 13.89
C ASN A 44 -0.43 14.46 12.51
N LEU A 45 -0.93 13.87 11.42
CA LEU A 45 -0.51 14.18 10.05
C LEU A 45 -1.33 15.31 9.41
N SER A 46 -2.49 15.65 9.96
CA SER A 46 -3.41 16.57 9.31
C SER A 46 -3.01 18.03 9.54
N ILE A 47 -2.80 18.74 8.42
CA ILE A 47 -2.44 20.17 8.33
C ILE A 47 -3.35 21.09 9.17
N ALA A 48 -4.56 20.65 9.52
CA ALA A 48 -5.48 21.37 10.41
C ALA A 48 -4.91 21.64 11.82
N ALA A 49 -3.87 20.92 12.24
CA ALA A 49 -3.16 21.18 13.50
C ALA A 49 -2.22 22.41 13.44
N GLY A 50 -1.89 22.93 12.25
CA GLY A 50 -1.05 24.14 12.12
C GLY A 50 0.38 24.01 12.65
N THR A 51 0.80 22.81 13.06
CA THR A 51 2.11 22.53 13.65
C THR A 51 2.72 21.33 12.92
N ASP A 52 3.94 21.50 12.37
CA ASP A 52 4.79 20.40 11.90
C ASP A 52 5.29 19.61 13.13
N GLU A 53 4.38 19.01 13.88
CA GLU A 53 4.74 18.30 15.09
C GLU A 53 5.55 17.04 14.76
N PRO A 54 6.67 16.83 15.48
CA PRO A 54 7.49 15.65 15.27
C PRO A 54 6.70 14.39 15.59
N SER A 55 7.01 13.30 14.89
CA SER A 55 6.41 12.00 15.17
C SER A 55 6.60 11.60 16.63
N SER A 56 5.57 11.02 17.25
CA SER A 56 5.69 10.43 18.59
C SER A 56 6.37 9.05 18.58
N LEU A 57 6.55 8.43 17.40
CA LEU A 57 7.22 7.15 17.23
C LEU A 57 8.74 7.38 17.18
N GLN A 58 9.44 6.99 18.25
CA GLN A 58 10.85 7.38 18.46
C GLN A 58 11.83 6.28 18.11
N ASP A 59 11.41 5.01 18.25
CA ASP A 59 12.26 3.85 17.98
C ASP A 59 11.67 2.89 16.95
N GLU A 60 12.50 1.95 16.51
CA GLU A 60 12.12 0.96 15.50
C GLU A 60 10.98 0.04 15.99
N LYS A 61 10.88 -0.22 17.30
CA LYS A 61 9.82 -1.05 17.86
C LYS A 61 8.46 -0.35 17.77
N ASP A 62 8.41 0.95 18.04
CA ASP A 62 7.22 1.78 17.88
C ASP A 62 6.73 1.75 16.42
N VAL A 63 7.66 1.92 15.47
CA VAL A 63 7.36 1.90 14.03
C VAL A 63 6.87 0.52 13.62
N ASN A 64 7.61 -0.54 13.95
CA ASN A 64 7.26 -1.92 13.55
C ASN A 64 5.89 -2.33 14.09
N TRP A 65 5.59 -2.06 15.37
CA TRP A 65 4.26 -2.34 15.91
C TRP A 65 3.17 -1.53 15.21
N THR A 66 3.45 -0.26 14.87
CA THR A 66 2.50 0.58 14.14
C THR A 66 2.26 0.08 12.72
N MET A 67 3.29 -0.41 12.04
CA MET A 67 3.18 -0.99 10.69
C MET A 67 2.31 -2.24 10.67
N GLU A 68 2.33 -3.07 11.72
CA GLU A 68 1.38 -4.17 11.88
C GLU A 68 -0.07 -3.67 11.89
N VAL A 69 -0.33 -2.63 12.67
CA VAL A 69 -1.67 -2.03 12.78
C VAL A 69 -2.14 -1.44 11.45
N LEU A 70 -1.25 -0.72 10.75
CA LEU A 70 -1.52 -0.14 9.44
C LEU A 70 -1.73 -1.22 8.36
N CYS A 71 -0.93 -2.30 8.38
CA CYS A 71 -1.07 -3.44 7.48
C CYS A 71 -2.45 -4.09 7.63
N PHE A 72 -2.85 -4.39 8.87
CA PHE A 72 -4.19 -4.91 9.15
C PHE A 72 -5.28 -3.92 8.72
N GLY A 73 -5.09 -2.62 9.02
CA GLY A 73 -6.02 -1.56 8.64
C GLY A 73 -6.30 -1.49 7.14
N LEU A 74 -5.29 -1.74 6.30
CA LEU A 74 -5.45 -1.82 4.84
C LEU A 74 -6.23 -3.07 4.39
N SER A 75 -6.25 -4.14 5.19
CA SER A 75 -7.00 -5.37 4.90
C SER A 75 -8.49 -5.31 5.29
N LEU A 76 -8.90 -4.29 6.06
CA LEU A 76 -10.28 -4.16 6.56
C LEU A 76 -11.32 -4.07 5.44
N PRO A 77 -12.57 -4.54 5.66
CA PRO A 77 -13.67 -4.37 4.71
C PRO A 77 -13.88 -2.91 4.32
N LEU A 78 -14.38 -2.64 3.10
CA LEU A 78 -14.53 -1.26 2.60
C LEU A 78 -15.52 -0.41 3.40
N THR A 79 -16.34 -1.02 4.26
CA THR A 79 -17.15 -0.30 5.24
C THR A 79 -16.31 0.54 6.20
N GLU A 80 -15.05 0.14 6.45
CA GLU A 80 -14.07 0.89 7.26
C GLU A 80 -13.22 1.87 6.43
N HIS A 81 -13.84 2.49 5.42
CA HIS A 81 -13.14 3.37 4.47
C HIS A 81 -12.28 4.46 5.14
N GLU A 82 -12.75 5.06 6.25
CA GLU A 82 -12.00 6.09 6.98
C GLU A 82 -10.65 5.55 7.48
N THR A 83 -10.64 4.35 8.08
CA THR A 83 -9.42 3.70 8.57
C THR A 83 -8.48 3.37 7.42
N ILE A 84 -8.99 2.80 6.32
CA ILE A 84 -8.18 2.46 5.13
C ILE A 84 -7.54 3.73 4.54
N ASN A 85 -8.32 4.80 4.36
CA ASN A 85 -7.84 6.09 3.86
C ASN A 85 -6.76 6.67 4.77
N ASN A 86 -6.93 6.58 6.09
CA ASN A 86 -5.93 7.04 7.03
C ASN A 86 -4.65 6.20 6.99
N CYS A 87 -4.74 4.88 6.80
CA CYS A 87 -3.55 4.04 6.57
C CYS A 87 -2.77 4.50 5.33
N VAL A 88 -3.48 4.74 4.23
CA VAL A 88 -2.88 5.24 2.98
C VAL A 88 -2.23 6.60 3.18
N LYS A 89 -2.87 7.52 3.91
CA LYS A 89 -2.27 8.84 4.25
C LYS A 89 -0.95 8.68 5.00
N VAL A 90 -0.92 7.83 6.03
CA VAL A 90 0.26 7.58 6.85
C VAL A 90 1.39 7.03 5.99
N TYR A 91 1.15 5.98 5.21
CA TYR A 91 2.19 5.38 4.38
C TYR A 91 2.68 6.29 3.25
N VAL A 92 1.79 7.02 2.59
CA VAL A 92 2.20 8.01 1.57
C VAL A 92 3.08 9.10 2.19
N GLU A 93 2.79 9.52 3.42
CA GLU A 93 3.63 10.49 4.13
C GLU A 93 4.99 9.87 4.52
N TRP A 94 5.02 8.64 5.03
CA TRP A 94 6.28 7.99 5.42
C TRP A 94 7.19 7.70 4.22
N LEU A 95 6.63 7.42 3.05
CA LEU A 95 7.41 7.28 1.80
C LEU A 95 8.14 8.57 1.40
N THR A 96 7.80 9.74 1.96
CA THR A 96 8.58 10.98 1.74
C THR A 96 10.00 10.90 2.32
N ALA A 97 10.30 9.93 3.19
CA ALA A 97 11.66 9.63 3.64
C ALA A 97 12.62 9.25 2.51
N LEU A 98 12.09 8.73 1.39
CA LEU A 98 12.88 8.45 0.19
C LEU A 98 13.16 9.71 -0.65
N LEU A 99 12.59 10.85 -0.27
CA LEU A 99 12.65 12.14 -0.96
C LEU A 99 13.22 13.20 -0.01
N ASN A 100 12.35 14.10 0.45
CA ASN A 100 12.62 15.10 1.48
C ASN A 100 11.59 14.90 2.61
N PRO A 101 11.97 14.26 3.73
CA PRO A 101 11.01 13.85 4.75
C PRO A 101 10.32 15.00 5.48
N LYS A 102 9.03 14.79 5.75
CA LYS A 102 8.19 15.48 6.75
C LYS A 102 8.82 15.50 8.17
N PRO A 103 8.76 16.55 9.02
CA PRO A 103 9.03 16.39 10.46
C PRO A 103 8.14 15.33 11.15
N CYS A 104 6.93 15.10 10.60
CA CYS A 104 6.00 14.09 11.09
C CYS A 104 6.38 12.64 10.73
N VAL A 105 7.40 12.43 9.88
CA VAL A 105 7.91 11.10 9.57
C VAL A 105 8.74 10.59 10.75
N PRO A 106 8.49 9.35 11.25
CA PRO A 106 9.26 8.77 12.35
C PRO A 106 10.77 8.76 12.09
N ARG A 107 11.54 9.07 13.13
CA ARG A 107 13.01 9.12 13.05
C ARG A 107 13.65 7.83 12.51
N PRO A 108 13.24 6.61 12.91
CA PRO A 108 13.82 5.38 12.37
C PRO A 108 13.66 5.26 10.84
N ILE A 109 12.53 5.74 10.29
CA ILE A 109 12.26 5.72 8.86
C ILE A 109 13.13 6.73 8.12
N ILE A 110 13.42 7.89 8.73
CA ILE A 110 14.33 8.88 8.15
C ILE A 110 15.78 8.35 8.13
N GLU A 111 16.19 7.68 9.20
CA GLU A 111 17.56 7.15 9.35
C GLU A 111 17.86 6.00 8.38
N ASP A 112 16.90 5.12 8.10
CA ASP A 112 17.04 4.03 7.13
C ASP A 112 15.78 3.77 6.31
N ALA A 113 15.51 4.64 5.32
CA ALA A 113 14.22 4.67 4.61
C ALA A 113 13.92 3.43 3.74
N ASN A 114 14.93 2.79 3.16
CA ASN A 114 14.73 1.75 2.14
C ASN A 114 14.05 0.49 2.70
N PRO A 115 14.51 -0.12 3.81
CA PRO A 115 13.84 -1.29 4.40
C PRO A 115 12.39 -1.02 4.79
N PHE A 116 12.10 0.13 5.41
CA PHE A 116 10.72 0.49 5.75
C PHE A 116 9.87 0.70 4.51
N ALA A 117 10.39 1.35 3.46
CA ALA A 117 9.67 1.53 2.21
C ALA A 117 9.32 0.19 1.54
N GLN A 118 10.24 -0.79 1.60
CA GLN A 118 9.96 -2.14 1.11
C GLN A 118 8.77 -2.76 1.87
N VAL A 119 8.75 -2.69 3.20
CA VAL A 119 7.61 -3.19 4.01
C VAL A 119 6.31 -2.43 3.68
N ILE A 120 6.36 -1.11 3.54
CA ILE A 120 5.21 -0.28 3.16
C ILE A 120 4.61 -0.75 1.82
N LEU A 121 5.46 -1.03 0.81
CA LEU A 121 5.01 -1.49 -0.49
C LEU A 121 4.27 -2.82 -0.40
N HIS A 122 4.79 -3.80 0.36
CA HIS A 122 4.09 -5.06 0.60
C HIS A 122 2.72 -4.83 1.28
N HIS A 123 2.66 -3.97 2.29
CA HIS A 123 1.40 -3.65 2.98
C HIS A 123 0.36 -3.01 2.06
N LEU A 124 0.80 -2.11 1.16
CA LEU A 124 -0.08 -1.42 0.21
C LEU A 124 -0.74 -2.35 -0.81
N LEU A 125 -0.21 -3.56 -1.04
CA LEU A 125 -0.86 -4.56 -1.91
C LEU A 125 -2.27 -4.94 -1.44
N ASN A 126 -2.53 -4.93 -0.13
CA ASN A 126 -3.87 -5.19 0.43
C ASN A 126 -4.95 -4.24 -0.11
N LEU A 127 -4.55 -3.07 -0.63
CA LEU A 127 -5.47 -2.11 -1.24
C LEU A 127 -5.88 -2.50 -2.67
N PHE A 128 -5.06 -3.28 -3.37
CA PHE A 128 -5.30 -3.69 -4.77
C PHE A 128 -6.11 -4.99 -4.88
N THR A 129 -6.34 -5.67 -3.75
CA THR A 129 -7.19 -6.87 -3.70
C THR A 129 -8.67 -6.52 -3.91
N PRO A 130 -9.34 -7.10 -4.92
CA PRO A 130 -10.78 -6.95 -5.11
C PRO A 130 -11.57 -7.48 -3.91
N ARG A 131 -12.68 -6.79 -3.56
CA ARG A 131 -13.52 -7.13 -2.40
C ARG A 131 -14.95 -7.40 -2.89
N PRO A 132 -15.29 -8.66 -3.23
CA PRO A 132 -16.47 -9.01 -4.03
C PRO A 132 -17.82 -8.72 -3.36
N ASP A 133 -17.84 -8.49 -2.05
CA ASP A 133 -19.08 -8.20 -1.30
C ASP A 133 -19.33 -6.69 -1.13
N SER A 134 -18.64 -5.85 -1.91
CA SER A 134 -18.71 -4.39 -1.81
C SER A 134 -19.72 -3.77 -2.78
N VAL A 135 -20.39 -2.70 -2.35
CA VAL A 135 -21.23 -1.90 -3.24
C VAL A 135 -20.38 -0.99 -4.14
N SER A 136 -20.85 -0.69 -5.36
CA SER A 136 -20.10 0.09 -6.38
C SER A 136 -19.49 1.42 -5.86
N ASP A 137 -20.19 2.17 -4.99
CA ASP A 137 -19.64 3.41 -4.37
C ASP A 137 -18.39 3.14 -3.52
N LEU A 138 -18.34 2.02 -2.80
CA LEU A 138 -17.18 1.64 -2.00
C LEU A 138 -16.01 1.20 -2.87
N VAL A 139 -16.30 0.50 -3.98
CA VAL A 139 -15.29 0.10 -4.98
C VAL A 139 -14.65 1.33 -5.62
N SER A 140 -15.46 2.31 -6.02
CA SER A 140 -14.98 3.61 -6.52
C SER A 140 -14.07 4.32 -5.52
N LYS A 141 -14.44 4.33 -4.24
CA LYS A 141 -13.60 4.89 -3.16
C LYS A 141 -12.28 4.14 -2.97
N GLN A 142 -12.27 2.81 -3.10
CA GLN A 142 -11.03 2.02 -3.08
C GLN A 142 -10.12 2.40 -4.25
N ALA A 143 -10.67 2.50 -5.47
CA ALA A 143 -9.94 2.91 -6.65
C ALA A 143 -9.27 4.29 -6.50
N VAL A 144 -9.96 5.27 -5.89
CA VAL A 144 -9.37 6.59 -5.57
C VAL A 144 -8.14 6.47 -4.67
N LEU A 145 -8.18 5.58 -3.68
CA LEU A 145 -7.03 5.32 -2.80
C LEU A 145 -5.89 4.64 -3.57
N CYS A 146 -6.17 3.67 -4.43
CA CYS A 146 -5.17 3.02 -5.29
C CYS A 146 -4.47 4.04 -6.21
N HIS A 147 -5.24 4.92 -6.87
CA HIS A 147 -4.70 6.01 -7.69
C HIS A 147 -3.75 6.91 -6.91
N ARG A 148 -4.10 7.24 -5.66
CA ARG A 148 -3.24 8.04 -4.78
C ARG A 148 -1.92 7.34 -4.48
N VAL A 149 -1.96 6.04 -4.16
CA VAL A 149 -0.77 5.22 -3.92
C VAL A 149 0.11 5.17 -5.16
N LEU A 150 -0.47 4.87 -6.33
CA LEU A 150 0.26 4.82 -7.60
C LEU A 150 0.93 6.15 -7.93
N ARG A 151 0.26 7.28 -7.68
CA ARG A 151 0.85 8.62 -7.87
C ARG A 151 2.03 8.86 -6.91
N ALA A 152 1.90 8.47 -5.65
CA ALA A 152 2.99 8.62 -4.68
C ALA A 152 4.21 7.77 -5.05
N ILE A 153 4.00 6.52 -5.45
CA ILE A 153 5.06 5.60 -5.88
C ILE A 153 5.74 6.11 -7.16
N GLU A 154 4.97 6.58 -8.14
CA GLU A 154 5.52 7.22 -9.34
C GLU A 154 6.39 8.43 -9.00
N HIS A 155 5.95 9.28 -8.06
CA HIS A 155 6.72 10.43 -7.62
C HIS A 155 8.03 10.02 -6.93
N VAL A 156 7.97 9.04 -6.02
CA VAL A 156 9.16 8.48 -5.35
C VAL A 156 10.14 7.90 -6.36
N ALA A 157 9.68 7.09 -7.30
CA ALA A 157 10.54 6.46 -8.31
C ALA A 157 11.26 7.49 -9.20
N LYS A 158 10.58 8.60 -9.54
CA LYS A 158 11.13 9.68 -10.37
C LYS A 158 12.15 10.52 -9.62
N GLU A 159 11.79 10.99 -8.42
CA GLU A 159 12.55 12.03 -7.72
C GLU A 159 13.59 11.45 -6.75
N SER A 160 13.44 10.19 -6.30
CA SER A 160 14.37 9.62 -5.34
C SER A 160 15.72 9.30 -5.98
N VAL A 161 16.77 9.72 -5.28
CA VAL A 161 18.18 9.45 -5.60
C VAL A 161 18.81 8.42 -4.67
N ILE A 162 18.08 7.95 -3.65
CA ILE A 162 18.59 7.04 -2.60
C ILE A 162 17.97 5.65 -2.63
N LEU A 163 17.12 5.35 -3.63
CA LEU A 163 16.53 4.02 -3.80
C LEU A 163 17.63 2.98 -4.02
N THR A 164 17.71 1.98 -3.15
CA THR A 164 18.60 0.84 -3.32
C THR A 164 18.06 -0.09 -4.42
N ARG A 165 18.94 -0.94 -4.95
CA ARG A 165 18.55 -1.97 -5.91
C ARG A 165 17.43 -2.87 -5.39
N GLU A 166 17.53 -3.31 -4.14
CA GLU A 166 16.52 -4.14 -3.48
C GLU A 166 15.16 -3.43 -3.41
N THR A 167 15.14 -2.13 -3.12
CA THR A 167 13.89 -1.36 -3.09
C THR A 167 13.29 -1.19 -4.49
N TRP A 168 14.11 -1.03 -5.53
CA TRP A 168 13.62 -1.06 -6.92
C TRP A 168 12.99 -2.42 -7.27
N GLU A 169 13.62 -3.52 -6.87
CA GLU A 169 13.10 -4.86 -7.09
C GLU A 169 11.76 -5.08 -6.38
N VAL A 170 11.64 -4.66 -5.10
CA VAL A 170 10.38 -4.73 -4.34
C VAL A 170 9.30 -3.85 -4.95
N LEU A 171 9.64 -2.65 -5.42
CA LEU A 171 8.69 -1.75 -6.07
C LEU A 171 8.14 -2.35 -7.38
N LEU A 172 9.00 -2.97 -8.20
CA LEU A 172 8.56 -3.67 -9.40
C LEU A 172 7.67 -4.88 -9.05
N LYS A 173 8.07 -5.70 -8.06
CA LYS A 173 7.25 -6.81 -7.54
C LYS A 173 5.88 -6.33 -7.07
N PHE A 174 5.82 -5.19 -6.36
CA PHE A 174 4.57 -4.56 -5.96
C PHE A 174 3.67 -4.23 -7.17
N LEU A 175 4.20 -3.57 -8.20
CA LEU A 175 3.40 -3.20 -9.37
C LEU A 175 2.93 -4.43 -10.14
N LEU A 176 3.75 -5.47 -10.22
CA LEU A 176 3.40 -6.73 -10.85
C LEU A 176 2.29 -7.46 -10.09
N ALA A 177 2.40 -7.58 -8.77
CA ALA A 177 1.38 -8.19 -7.93
C ALA A 177 0.06 -7.40 -7.97
N ALA A 178 0.13 -6.07 -7.99
CA ALA A 178 -1.05 -5.22 -8.17
C ALA A 178 -1.71 -5.43 -9.55
N ASN A 179 -0.92 -5.57 -10.62
CA ASN A 179 -1.44 -5.90 -11.95
C ASN A 179 -2.07 -7.29 -11.98
N ASP A 180 -1.41 -8.30 -11.41
CA ASP A 180 -1.92 -9.68 -11.34
C ASP A 180 -3.26 -9.72 -10.59
N SER A 181 -3.34 -9.07 -9.43
CA SER A 181 -4.58 -9.00 -8.64
C SER A 181 -5.74 -8.27 -9.32
N LEU A 182 -5.46 -7.32 -10.23
CA LEU A 182 -6.49 -6.54 -10.92
C LEU A 182 -6.85 -7.09 -12.30
N LEU A 183 -5.91 -7.76 -12.97
CA LEU A 183 -6.06 -8.22 -14.36
C LEU A 183 -6.17 -9.74 -14.45
N SER A 184 -6.15 -10.46 -13.32
CA SER A 184 -6.43 -11.90 -13.29
C SER A 184 -7.80 -12.19 -13.89
N PRO A 185 -7.98 -13.34 -14.57
CA PRO A 185 -9.23 -13.68 -15.22
C PRO A 185 -10.43 -13.57 -14.25
N PRO A 186 -11.55 -12.99 -14.69
CA PRO A 186 -12.76 -12.86 -13.88
C PRO A 186 -13.19 -14.20 -13.27
N THR A 187 -13.61 -14.19 -12.00
CA THR A 187 -14.05 -15.42 -11.31
C THR A 187 -15.46 -15.78 -11.79
N GLU A 188 -15.96 -16.99 -11.52
CA GLU A 188 -17.29 -17.46 -11.99
C GLU A 188 -18.46 -16.49 -11.76
N LYS A 189 -18.36 -15.55 -10.79
CA LYS A 189 -19.37 -14.51 -10.52
C LYS A 189 -19.53 -13.49 -11.66
N ASP A 190 -18.45 -13.21 -12.40
CA ASP A 190 -18.47 -12.31 -13.55
C ASP A 190 -19.14 -12.97 -14.77
N PHE A 191 -19.03 -14.30 -14.89
CA PHE A 191 -19.71 -15.09 -15.93
C PHE A 191 -21.24 -15.05 -15.82
N ILE A 192 -21.78 -14.78 -14.63
CA ILE A 192 -23.23 -14.69 -14.39
C ILE A 192 -23.76 -13.28 -14.64
N GLY A 193 -22.90 -12.32 -15.01
CA GLY A 193 -23.30 -10.93 -15.31
C GLY A 193 -23.86 -10.18 -14.10
N LEU A 194 -23.50 -10.60 -12.88
CA LEU A 194 -23.99 -10.03 -11.62
C LEU A 194 -23.05 -8.98 -11.01
N CYS A 195 -21.83 -8.84 -11.55
CA CYS A 195 -20.86 -7.85 -11.09
C CYS A 195 -21.03 -6.55 -11.89
N ASN A 196 -21.63 -5.54 -11.26
CA ASN A 196 -21.64 -4.17 -11.75
C ASN A 196 -20.48 -3.42 -11.05
N ASP A 197 -19.56 -2.86 -11.85
CA ASP A 197 -18.31 -2.18 -11.44
C ASP A 197 -17.28 -3.03 -10.70
N ASP A 198 -16.26 -3.51 -11.42
CA ASP A 198 -15.04 -4.05 -10.82
C ASP A 198 -14.00 -2.94 -10.62
N ILE A 199 -13.16 -3.07 -9.59
CA ILE A 199 -12.06 -2.15 -9.33
C ILE A 199 -11.05 -2.12 -10.49
N SER A 200 -10.94 -3.23 -11.24
CA SER A 200 -10.09 -3.37 -12.41
C SER A 200 -10.43 -2.35 -13.50
N ASP A 201 -11.72 -2.10 -13.76
CA ASP A 201 -12.21 -1.13 -14.74
C ASP A 201 -11.75 0.31 -14.44
N HIS A 202 -11.53 0.62 -13.16
CA HIS A 202 -11.08 1.95 -12.73
C HIS A 202 -9.56 2.13 -12.73
N LEU A 203 -8.78 1.04 -12.80
CA LEU A 203 -7.34 1.05 -12.50
C LEU A 203 -6.46 0.47 -13.59
N CYS A 204 -6.97 -0.39 -14.49
CA CYS A 204 -6.18 -1.17 -15.44
C CYS A 204 -5.18 -0.32 -16.26
N ASP A 205 -5.66 0.75 -16.91
CA ASP A 205 -4.80 1.64 -17.70
C ASP A 205 -3.73 2.31 -16.84
N ARG A 206 -4.09 2.72 -15.63
CA ARG A 206 -3.19 3.46 -14.74
C ARG A 206 -2.11 2.56 -14.17
N VAL A 207 -2.46 1.36 -13.69
CA VAL A 207 -1.50 0.44 -13.08
C VAL A 207 -0.49 -0.07 -14.12
N LEU A 208 -0.94 -0.32 -15.36
CA LEU A 208 -0.06 -0.69 -16.49
C LEU A 208 0.87 0.47 -16.87
N SER A 209 0.33 1.69 -16.98
CA SER A 209 1.13 2.89 -17.31
C SER A 209 2.25 3.12 -16.29
N VAL A 210 1.95 3.01 -14.99
CA VAL A 210 2.94 3.18 -13.92
C VAL A 210 3.95 2.03 -13.93
N LEU A 211 3.52 0.78 -14.12
CA LEU A 211 4.43 -0.39 -14.25
C LEU A 211 5.46 -0.18 -15.35
N PHE A 212 5.03 0.10 -16.58
CA PHE A 212 5.95 0.25 -17.71
C PHE A 212 6.91 1.42 -17.52
N MET A 213 6.41 2.55 -17.04
CA MET A 213 7.25 3.73 -16.81
C MET A 213 8.33 3.43 -15.75
N ILE A 214 7.95 2.86 -14.61
CA ILE A 214 8.90 2.54 -13.53
C ILE A 214 9.88 1.46 -13.95
N TRP A 215 9.44 0.45 -14.70
CA TRP A 215 10.32 -0.56 -15.25
C TRP A 215 11.38 0.04 -16.15
N LEU A 216 11.00 0.91 -17.09
CA LEU A 216 11.95 1.55 -17.98
C LEU A 216 12.95 2.42 -17.21
N MET A 217 12.52 3.10 -16.14
CA MET A 217 13.43 3.84 -15.26
C MET A 217 14.40 2.91 -14.53
N ALA A 218 13.93 1.77 -14.02
CA ALA A 218 14.75 0.78 -13.34
C ALA A 218 15.79 0.14 -14.26
N CYS A 219 15.51 0.02 -15.57
CA CYS A 219 16.50 -0.43 -16.56
C CYS A 219 17.56 0.62 -16.90
N HIS A 220 17.30 1.90 -16.62
CA HIS A 220 18.21 2.99 -16.92
C HIS A 220 19.18 3.29 -15.77
N LYS A 221 18.76 3.05 -14.53
CA LYS A 221 19.56 3.23 -13.30
C LYS A 221 20.39 1.99 -12.98
#